data_AF-A0A820SKS6-F1
#
_entry.id   AF-A0A820SKS6-F1
#
_cell.length_a   1.000
_cell.length_b   1.000
_cell.length_c   1.000
_cell.angle_alpha   90.00
_cell.angle_beta   90.00
_cell.angle_gamma   90.00
#
_symmetry.space_group_name_H-M   'P 1'
#
loop_
_entity.id
_entity.type
_entity.pdbx_description
1 polymer ?
#
loop_
_entity_poly.entity_id
_entity_poly.type
_entity_poly.pdbx_seq_one_letter_code
_entity_poly.pdbx_strand_id
1 'polypeptide(L)'
;MQSTNHLELIWKLRQRLLRLIKLGQPKQLSSTIQTNEYSNNDLSTHVEECVRRLFNTSYTVETFIQNAQQILNVTIKTNLTLFFAQTIPLAHQYLQQHQFNPYSWETFKMI
;
A
#
# COMPACT_ATOMS: atom_id res chain seq x y z
N MET A 1 19.64 -21.33 1.77
CA MET A 1 18.77 -20.65 2.77
C MET A 1 18.50 -19.18 2.36
N GLN A 2 18.00 -18.91 1.15
CA GLN A 2 17.62 -17.54 0.71
C GLN A 2 16.11 -17.36 0.56
N SER A 3 15.36 -18.46 0.41
CA SER A 3 13.92 -18.46 0.13
C SER A 3 13.07 -17.96 1.31
N THR A 4 13.50 -18.18 2.55
CA THR A 4 12.76 -17.80 3.77
C THR A 4 12.73 -16.30 4.02
N ASN A 5 13.78 -15.55 3.63
CA ASN A 5 13.82 -14.09 3.84
C ASN A 5 12.90 -13.32 2.86
N HIS A 6 12.75 -13.80 1.62
CA HIS A 6 11.95 -13.08 0.62
C HIS A 6 10.44 -13.12 0.93
N LEU A 7 9.92 -14.28 1.36
CA LEU A 7 8.51 -14.38 1.72
C LEU A 7 8.15 -13.49 2.93
N GLU A 8 9.02 -13.46 3.95
CA GLU A 8 8.81 -12.59 5.11
C GLU A 8 8.82 -11.10 4.72
N LEU A 9 9.71 -10.70 3.81
CA LEU A 9 9.75 -9.33 3.27
C LEU A 9 8.47 -8.99 2.49
N ILE A 10 7.96 -9.92 1.68
CA ILE A 10 6.72 -9.77 0.92
C ILE A 10 5.51 -9.64 1.85
N TRP A 11 5.44 -10.45 2.91
CA TRP A 11 4.39 -10.31 3.93
C TRP A 11 4.48 -8.99 4.68
N LYS A 12 5.69 -8.55 5.07
CA LYS A 12 5.89 -7.23 5.68
C LYS A 12 5.48 -6.10 4.74
N LEU A 13 5.74 -6.22 3.45
CA LEU A 13 5.27 -5.29 2.42
C LEU A 13 3.75 -5.22 2.38
N ARG A 14 3.07 -6.37 2.26
CA ARG A 14 1.60 -6.46 2.28
C ARG A 14 1.01 -5.79 3.52
N GLN A 15 1.53 -6.11 4.70
CA GLN A 15 1.07 -5.52 5.96
C GLN A 15 1.27 -3.99 6.00
N ARG A 16 2.39 -3.47 5.49
CA ARG A 16 2.68 -2.03 5.47
C ARG A 16 1.76 -1.28 4.51
N LEU A 17 1.51 -1.82 3.32
CA LEU A 17 0.58 -1.24 2.35
C LEU A 17 -0.86 -1.22 2.89
N LEU A 18 -1.31 -2.32 3.50
CA LEU A 18 -2.62 -2.38 4.14
C LEU A 18 -2.73 -1.40 5.32
N ARG A 19 -1.67 -1.22 6.11
CA ARG A 19 -1.63 -0.21 7.18
C ARG A 19 -1.72 1.21 6.63
N LEU A 20 -1.03 1.53 5.52
CA LEU A 20 -1.13 2.84 4.88
C LEU A 20 -2.57 3.11 4.40
N ILE A 21 -3.21 2.14 3.76
CA ILE A 21 -4.63 2.25 3.36
C ILE A 21 -5.52 2.45 4.59
N LYS A 22 -5.27 1.70 5.67
CA LYS A 22 -6.00 1.80 6.93
C LYS A 22 -5.81 3.15 7.64
N LEU A 23 -4.66 3.82 7.48
CA LEU A 23 -4.47 5.16 8.02
C LEU A 23 -5.39 6.20 7.34
N GLY A 24 -5.79 5.95 6.10
CA GLY A 24 -6.78 6.75 5.39
C GLY A 24 -8.22 6.44 5.79
N GLN A 25 -8.47 5.41 6.62
CA GLN A 25 -9.82 5.14 7.12
C GLN A 25 -10.17 6.14 8.22
N PRO A 26 -11.42 6.60 8.27
CA PRO A 26 -11.85 7.47 9.35
C PRO A 26 -11.72 6.69 10.67
N LYS A 27 -11.03 7.29 11.65
CA LYS A 27 -11.08 6.79 13.02
C LYS A 27 -12.54 6.85 13.44
N GLN A 28 -13.21 5.71 13.54
CA GLN A 28 -14.51 5.62 14.18
C GLN A 28 -14.32 5.97 15.66
N LEU A 29 -14.28 7.26 15.96
CA LEU A 29 -14.49 7.77 17.30
C LEU A 29 -15.96 7.52 17.60
N SER A 30 -16.22 6.49 18.40
CA SER A 30 -17.51 6.30 19.06
C SER A 30 -17.81 7.57 19.84
N SER A 31 -18.66 8.46 19.31
CA SER A 31 -19.49 9.45 20.02
C SER A 31 -20.12 10.42 19.01
N THR A 32 -21.45 10.34 18.90
CA THR A 32 -22.39 11.48 18.85
C THR A 32 -22.21 12.55 17.75
N ILE A 33 -23.14 12.53 16.79
CA ILE A 33 -23.74 13.65 16.03
C ILE A 33 -22.76 14.73 15.54
N GLN A 34 -22.42 14.71 14.24
CA GLN A 34 -22.40 15.92 13.42
C GLN A 34 -22.33 15.58 11.92
N THR A 35 -23.31 16.13 11.22
CA THR A 35 -23.45 16.35 9.77
C THR A 35 -22.16 16.79 9.09
N ASN A 36 -21.68 16.01 8.12
CA ASN A 36 -21.08 16.47 6.86
C ASN A 36 -20.91 15.27 5.92
N GLU A 37 -21.80 15.17 4.95
CA GLU A 37 -21.96 14.05 4.01
C GLU A 37 -20.96 14.04 2.84
N TYR A 38 -19.76 14.60 3.01
CA TYR A 38 -18.70 14.49 2.00
C TYR A 38 -17.34 14.08 2.60
N SER A 39 -16.92 12.87 2.17
CA SER A 39 -15.54 12.45 1.89
C SER A 39 -14.57 12.03 2.98
N ASN A 40 -15.03 11.53 4.14
CA ASN A 40 -14.14 10.80 5.06
C ASN A 40 -13.88 9.33 4.66
N ASN A 41 -14.73 8.75 3.79
CA ASN A 41 -14.52 7.41 3.21
C ASN A 41 -13.54 7.42 2.02
N ASP A 42 -13.03 8.60 1.66
CA ASP A 42 -12.41 8.83 0.37
C ASP A 42 -10.89 8.65 0.43
N LEU A 43 -10.24 9.02 1.54
CA LEU A 43 -8.78 8.97 1.67
C LEU A 43 -8.23 7.55 1.59
N SER A 44 -8.88 6.57 2.24
CA SER A 44 -8.47 5.16 2.11
C SER A 44 -8.55 4.65 0.67
N THR A 45 -9.60 5.05 -0.05
CA THR A 45 -9.81 4.69 -1.46
C THR A 45 -8.74 5.31 -2.35
N HIS A 46 -8.39 6.58 -2.10
CA HIS A 46 -7.32 7.29 -2.79
C HIS A 46 -5.94 6.68 -2.52
N VAL A 47 -5.65 6.27 -1.28
CA VAL A 47 -4.40 5.57 -0.96
C VAL A 47 -4.37 4.18 -1.60
N GLU A 48 -5.47 3.43 -1.57
CA GLU A 48 -5.56 2.12 -2.23
C GLU A 48 -5.35 2.24 -3.75
N GLU A 49 -5.91 3.28 -4.38
CA GLU A 49 -5.67 3.58 -5.78
C GLU A 49 -4.20 3.90 -6.07
N CYS A 50 -3.52 4.61 -5.17
CA CYS A 50 -2.07 4.82 -5.29
C CYS A 50 -1.28 3.51 -5.22
N VAL A 51 -1.71 2.55 -4.38
CA VAL A 51 -1.11 1.21 -4.32
C VAL A 51 -1.39 0.42 -5.61
N ARG A 52 -2.61 0.49 -6.15
CA ARG A 52 -2.95 -0.15 -7.44
C ARG A 52 -2.06 0.37 -8.57
N ARG A 53 -1.86 1.69 -8.65
CA ARG A 53 -1.00 2.32 -9.66
C ARG A 53 0.47 1.97 -9.48
N LEU A 54 0.93 1.78 -8.24
CA LEU A 54 2.28 1.27 -7.95
C LEU A 54 2.48 -0.14 -8.51
N PHE A 55 1.52 -1.05 -8.29
CA PHE A 55 1.58 -2.43 -8.81
C PHE A 55 1.42 -2.49 -10.33
N ASN A 56 0.54 -1.67 -10.91
CA ASN A 56 0.37 -1.60 -12.37
C ASN A 56 1.51 -0.83 -13.08
N THR A 57 2.63 -0.58 -12.40
CA THR A 57 3.81 0.16 -12.91
C THR A 57 3.52 1.59 -13.39
N SER A 58 2.32 2.10 -13.15
CA SER A 58 1.91 3.45 -13.52
C SER A 58 2.58 4.49 -12.63
N TYR A 59 2.94 4.12 -11.38
CA TYR A 59 3.70 4.96 -10.44
C TYR A 59 5.05 4.33 -10.11
N THR A 60 6.07 5.18 -9.99
CA THR A 60 7.30 4.82 -9.28
C THR A 60 7.04 4.81 -7.77
N VAL A 61 7.93 4.17 -7.00
CA VAL A 61 7.85 4.22 -5.54
C VAL A 61 7.91 5.66 -5.03
N GLU A 62 8.70 6.53 -5.65
CA GLU A 62 8.78 7.95 -5.28
C GLU A 62 7.45 8.68 -5.47
N THR A 63 6.83 8.51 -6.64
CA THR A 63 5.51 9.09 -6.93
C THR A 63 4.43 8.55 -5.99
N PHE A 64 4.45 7.24 -5.71
CA PHE A 64 3.56 6.63 -4.73
C PHE A 64 3.71 7.27 -3.34
N ILE A 65 4.95 7.43 -2.87
CA ILE A 65 5.23 7.98 -1.54
C ILE A 65 4.78 9.43 -1.45
N GLN A 66 5.10 10.26 -2.44
CA GLN A 66 4.66 11.66 -2.48
C GLN A 66 3.13 11.77 -2.43
N ASN A 67 2.41 11.00 -3.26
CA ASN A 67 0.95 11.00 -3.26
C ASN A 67 0.37 10.49 -1.94
N ALA A 68 0.91 9.40 -1.38
CA ALA A 68 0.45 8.86 -0.11
C ALA A 68 0.68 9.84 1.05
N GLN A 69 1.81 10.56 1.06
CA GLN A 69 2.09 11.60 2.05
C GLN A 69 1.12 12.77 1.96
N GLN A 70 0.78 13.20 0.74
CA GLN A 70 -0.19 14.28 0.51
C GLN A 70 -1.59 13.88 0.94
N ILE A 71 -2.06 12.68 0.55
CA ILE A 71 -3.41 12.19 0.88
C ILE A 71 -3.57 12.01 2.40
N LEU A 72 -2.58 11.41 3.05
CA LEU A 72 -2.64 11.11 4.48
C LEU A 72 -2.19 12.28 5.37
N ASN A 73 -1.61 13.34 4.78
CA ASN A 73 -0.94 14.42 5.49
C ASN A 73 0.08 13.91 6.53
N VAL A 74 0.94 12.97 6.12
CA VAL A 74 1.98 12.36 6.98
C VAL A 74 3.35 12.43 6.34
N THR A 75 4.39 12.34 7.18
CA THR A 75 5.76 12.15 6.71
C THR A 75 6.11 10.66 6.68
N ILE A 76 6.42 10.14 5.49
CA ILE A 76 6.93 8.78 5.33
C ILE A 76 8.46 8.84 5.41
N LYS A 77 9.04 8.06 6.33
CA LYS A 77 10.50 8.03 6.55
C LYS A 77 11.23 7.42 5.35
N THR A 78 12.43 7.91 5.05
CA THR A 78 13.29 7.42 3.95
C THR A 78 13.54 5.91 4.01
N ASN A 79 13.74 5.34 5.21
CA ASN A 79 13.93 3.90 5.38
C ASN A 79 12.71 3.08 4.90
N LEU A 80 11.50 3.64 5.02
CA LEU A 80 10.28 3.00 4.53
C LEU A 80 10.17 3.12 3.00
N THR A 81 10.59 4.25 2.43
CA THR A 81 10.72 4.43 0.97
C THR A 81 11.70 3.42 0.36
N LEU A 82 12.89 3.30 0.93
CA LEU A 82 13.91 2.33 0.50
C LEU A 82 13.40 0.89 0.60
N PHE A 83 12.68 0.57 1.68
CA PHE A 83 12.06 -0.74 1.84
C PHE A 83 11.07 -1.03 0.71
N PHE A 84 10.20 -0.08 0.33
CA PHE A 84 9.27 -0.28 -0.79
C PHE A 84 10.00 -0.46 -2.12
N ALA A 85 11.03 0.35 -2.39
CA ALA A 85 11.85 0.22 -3.59
C ALA A 85 12.50 -1.16 -3.74
N GLN A 86 12.93 -1.76 -2.63
CA GLN A 86 13.55 -3.09 -2.64
C GLN A 86 12.54 -4.23 -2.70
N THR A 87 11.36 -4.07 -2.08
CA THR A 87 10.41 -5.18 -1.88
C THR A 87 9.31 -5.28 -2.93
N ILE A 88 8.93 -4.18 -3.60
CA ILE A 88 7.94 -4.21 -4.68
C ILE A 88 8.40 -5.09 -5.86
N PRO A 89 9.65 -5.00 -6.35
CA PRO A 89 10.13 -5.91 -7.39
C PRO A 89 10.12 -7.38 -6.96
N LEU A 90 10.44 -7.65 -5.68
CA LEU A 90 10.38 -9.01 -5.12
C LEU A 90 8.96 -9.56 -5.08
N ALA A 91 7.97 -8.71 -4.77
CA ALA A 91 6.56 -9.08 -4.84
C ALA A 91 6.12 -9.42 -6.28
N HIS A 92 6.53 -8.63 -7.27
CA HIS A 92 6.25 -8.93 -8.68
C HIS A 92 6.88 -10.27 -9.10
N GLN A 93 8.15 -10.51 -8.72
CA GLN A 93 8.83 -11.77 -9.00
C GLN A 93 8.13 -12.97 -8.35
N TYR A 94 7.72 -12.83 -7.10
CA TYR A 94 6.99 -13.88 -6.39
C TYR A 94 5.65 -14.20 -7.08
N LEU A 95 4.85 -13.18 -7.40
CA LEU A 95 3.59 -13.39 -8.11
C LEU A 95 3.81 -14.08 -9.46
N GLN A 96 4.82 -13.64 -10.22
CA GLN A 96 5.16 -14.24 -11.51
C GLN A 96 5.61 -15.71 -11.37
N GLN A 97 6.42 -16.04 -10.37
CA GLN A 97 6.88 -17.41 -10.10
C GLN A 97 5.71 -18.35 -9.76
N HIS A 98 4.68 -17.82 -9.11
CA HIS A 98 3.49 -18.56 -8.71
C HIS A 98 2.32 -18.47 -9.71
N GLN A 99 2.57 -18.04 -10.96
CA GLN A 99 1.56 -17.91 -12.03
C GLN A 99 0.40 -16.95 -11.72
N PHE A 100 0.60 -16.02 -10.79
CA PHE A 100 -0.32 -14.94 -10.49
C PHE A 100 -0.02 -13.70 -11.36
N ASN A 101 -1.00 -12.81 -11.54
CA ASN A 101 -0.78 -11.54 -12.22
C ASN A 101 0.11 -10.63 -11.35
N PRO A 102 1.37 -10.34 -11.76
CA PRO A 102 2.30 -9.55 -10.94
C PRO A 102 1.89 -8.09 -10.80
N TYR A 103 1.05 -7.59 -11.71
CA TYR A 103 0.63 -6.18 -11.76
C TYR A 103 -0.74 -5.94 -11.11
N SER A 104 -1.29 -6.94 -10.41
CA SER A 104 -2.60 -6.89 -9.78
C SER A 104 -2.46 -6.75 -8.26
N TRP A 105 -2.78 -5.56 -7.73
CA TRP A 105 -2.90 -5.34 -6.29
C TRP A 105 -3.92 -6.28 -5.66
N GLU A 106 -5.06 -6.54 -6.30
CA GLU A 106 -6.08 -7.43 -5.74
C GLU A 106 -5.56 -8.87 -5.61
N THR A 107 -4.76 -9.33 -6.57
CA THR A 107 -4.09 -10.64 -6.50
C THR A 107 -3.05 -10.67 -5.39
N PHE A 108 -2.24 -9.62 -5.26
CA PHE A 108 -1.27 -9.47 -4.18
C PHE A 108 -1.91 -9.38 -2.79
N LYS A 109 -3.11 -8.81 -2.69
CA LYS A 109 -3.85 -8.67 -1.44
C LYS A 109 -4.37 -10.01 -0.91
N MET A 110 -4.52 -11.02 -1.78
CA MET A 110 -5.08 -12.34 -1.43
C MET A 110 -4.04 -13.40 -1.01
N ILE A 111 -2.76 -13.22 -1.35
CA ILE A 111 -1.64 -14.10 -0.92
C ILE A 111 -1.24 -13.88 0.53
#